data_AF-Q9GSB9-F1
#
_entry.id   AF-Q9GSB9-F1
#
_cell.length_a   1.000
_cell.length_b   1.000
_cell.length_c   1.000
_cell.angle_alpha   90.00
_cell.angle_beta   90.00
_cell.angle_gamma   90.00
#
_symmetry.space_group_name_H-M   'P 1'
#
loop_
_entity.id
_entity.type
_entity.pdbx_description
1 polymer ?
#
loop_
_entity_poly.entity_id
_entity_poly.type
_entity_poly.pdbx_seq_one_letter_code
_entity_poly.pdbx_strand_id
1 'polypeptide(L)'
;VNSKIKNIENTVNQHKKNYEIGIVEKINEIAKTNKNQIESTKELIKPTIQHIISSFNANDLEGIDSDENLGKYNTEMGNIYEEFIKSYNLITNYLETVSKESITYNQIQNKRIDTQKELLKNIENVNKAKSYLDYIKENEFDRIVTHFKKKLNTVNDNFKNEYSKVNEGFDNISNSINTVKNSTDENSLLNILNQTKEMYANIVNNTYYSYKYEAENIFRNIPKLANTLNIKIKNSSGIDLFKDIKIAILSYLDSKTEDTLIFIPSPQKKTETYTKISDSYSILLDILKESQELQKKEQQTLKLIFENRRLYEKVQATNELRGTLSDLKYKKEKILSEVKLLLHKSNELNKLSCNFQNYDTILESSKYDQVKEKSNNYKQEKEKLGIDFNVTDMEEKFNNDIKVIEELENNYDSSEENNNILQSKQKLKELT
;
A
#
# COMPACT_ATOMS: atom_id res chain seq x y z
N VAL A 1 -85.57 -31.92 -54.23
CA VAL A 1 -84.48 -30.92 -54.44
C VAL A 1 -84.30 -30.05 -53.19
N ASN A 2 -85.35 -29.45 -52.62
CA ASN A 2 -85.25 -28.58 -51.43
C ASN A 2 -84.66 -29.22 -50.15
N SER A 3 -84.89 -30.50 -49.86
CA SER A 3 -84.31 -31.17 -48.69
C SER A 3 -82.80 -31.39 -48.79
N LYS A 4 -82.29 -31.63 -50.00
CA LYS A 4 -80.85 -31.81 -50.26
C LYS A 4 -80.10 -30.48 -50.12
N ILE A 5 -80.67 -29.38 -50.62
CA ILE A 5 -80.10 -28.04 -50.48
C ILE A 5 -80.02 -27.64 -49.00
N LYS A 6 -81.11 -27.83 -48.24
CA LYS A 6 -81.14 -27.54 -46.79
C LYS A 6 -80.12 -28.36 -45.99
N ASN A 7 -79.92 -29.63 -46.35
CA ASN A 7 -78.87 -30.46 -45.73
C ASN A 7 -77.45 -29.97 -46.05
N ILE A 8 -77.19 -29.53 -47.29
CA ILE A 8 -75.90 -28.95 -47.67
C ILE A 8 -75.65 -27.64 -46.89
N GLU A 9 -76.65 -26.75 -46.80
CA GLU A 9 -76.54 -25.50 -46.04
C GLU A 9 -76.27 -25.74 -44.55
N ASN A 10 -76.98 -26.68 -43.93
CA ASN A 10 -76.75 -27.08 -42.55
C ASN A 10 -75.32 -27.63 -42.34
N THR A 11 -74.85 -28.47 -43.27
CA THR A 11 -73.49 -29.06 -43.20
C THR A 11 -72.41 -27.99 -43.35
N VAL A 12 -72.57 -27.07 -44.31
CA VAL A 12 -71.64 -25.95 -44.51
C VAL A 12 -71.61 -25.04 -43.28
N ASN A 13 -72.77 -24.72 -42.70
CA ASN A 13 -72.83 -23.93 -41.48
C ASN A 13 -72.16 -24.64 -40.30
N GLN A 14 -72.33 -25.96 -40.15
CA GLN A 14 -71.65 -26.71 -39.10
C GLN A 14 -70.14 -26.69 -39.28
N HIS A 15 -69.63 -26.87 -40.50
CA HIS A 15 -68.19 -26.77 -40.76
C HIS A 15 -67.63 -25.38 -40.48
N LYS A 16 -68.36 -24.30 -40.83
CA LYS A 16 -67.98 -22.94 -40.48
C LYS A 16 -67.89 -22.72 -38.97
N LYS A 17 -68.86 -23.23 -38.21
CA LYS A 17 -68.82 -23.18 -36.73
C LYS A 17 -67.61 -23.93 -36.19
N ASN A 18 -67.39 -25.17 -36.64
CA ASN A 18 -66.27 -26.00 -36.19
C ASN A 18 -64.92 -25.34 -36.49
N TYR A 19 -64.77 -24.70 -37.64
CA TYR A 19 -63.55 -23.97 -37.99
C TYR A 19 -63.26 -22.82 -37.00
N GLU A 20 -64.27 -22.01 -36.69
CA GLU A 20 -64.12 -20.89 -35.75
C GLU A 20 -63.87 -21.39 -34.31
N ILE A 21 -64.54 -22.47 -33.88
CA ILE A 21 -64.28 -23.13 -32.59
C ILE A 21 -62.85 -23.64 -32.52
N GLY A 22 -62.35 -24.31 -33.57
CA GLY A 22 -60.98 -24.82 -33.63
C GLY A 22 -59.91 -23.72 -33.49
N ILE A 23 -60.18 -22.50 -33.97
CA ILE A 23 -59.30 -21.35 -33.73
C ILE A 23 -59.28 -20.97 -32.24
N VAL A 24 -60.45 -20.92 -31.59
CA VAL A 24 -60.56 -20.60 -30.16
C VAL A 24 -59.88 -21.67 -29.30
N GLU A 25 -60.03 -22.95 -29.64
CA GLU A 25 -59.31 -24.07 -29.03
C GLU A 25 -57.79 -23.87 -29.13
N LYS A 26 -57.30 -23.53 -30.33
CA LYS A 26 -55.87 -23.31 -30.55
C LYS A 26 -55.34 -22.11 -29.75
N ILE A 27 -56.10 -21.03 -29.65
CA ILE A 27 -55.75 -19.87 -28.82
C ILE A 27 -55.64 -20.28 -27.35
N ASN A 28 -56.56 -21.11 -26.85
CA ASN A 28 -56.53 -21.59 -25.47
C ASN A 28 -55.32 -22.49 -25.18
N GLU A 29 -54.90 -23.34 -26.12
CA GLU A 29 -53.65 -24.10 -26.00
C GLU A 29 -52.42 -23.20 -25.86
N ILE A 30 -52.35 -22.13 -26.65
CA ILE A 30 -51.27 -21.13 -26.55
C ILE A 30 -51.33 -20.43 -25.19
N ALA A 31 -52.51 -20.02 -24.73
CA ALA A 31 -52.68 -19.37 -23.43
C ALA A 31 -52.25 -20.26 -22.25
N LYS A 32 -52.52 -21.58 -22.31
CA LYS A 32 -52.02 -22.56 -21.33
C LYS A 32 -50.49 -22.63 -21.33
N THR A 33 -49.87 -22.64 -22.51
CA THR A 33 -48.41 -22.63 -22.64
C THR A 33 -47.82 -21.35 -22.02
N ASN A 34 -48.42 -20.20 -22.32
CA ASN A 34 -48.01 -18.91 -21.76
C ASN A 34 -48.15 -18.85 -20.23
N LYS A 35 -49.19 -19.50 -19.68
CA LYS A 35 -49.41 -19.58 -18.23
C LYS A 35 -48.24 -20.28 -17.53
N ASN A 36 -47.83 -21.44 -18.05
CA ASN A 36 -46.67 -22.15 -17.52
C ASN A 36 -45.39 -21.31 -17.59
N GLN A 37 -45.21 -20.53 -18.67
CA GLN A 37 -44.04 -19.66 -18.83
C GLN A 37 -44.01 -18.53 -17.79
N ILE A 38 -45.13 -17.83 -17.56
CA ILE A 38 -45.16 -16.71 -16.61
C ILE A 38 -45.07 -17.19 -15.16
N GLU A 39 -45.69 -18.33 -14.83
CA GLU A 39 -45.55 -18.97 -13.51
C GLU A 39 -44.09 -19.35 -13.23
N SER A 40 -43.42 -19.99 -14.20
CA SER A 40 -41.99 -20.29 -14.10
C SER A 40 -41.13 -19.03 -13.96
N THR A 41 -41.42 -17.97 -14.72
CA THR A 41 -40.68 -16.70 -14.63
C THR A 41 -40.81 -16.05 -13.26
N LYS A 42 -42.01 -16.11 -12.66
CA LYS A 42 -42.26 -15.62 -11.30
C LYS A 42 -41.45 -16.37 -10.25
N GLU A 43 -41.34 -17.69 -10.36
CA GLU A 43 -40.56 -18.52 -9.44
C GLU A 43 -39.03 -18.28 -9.54
N LEU A 44 -38.55 -17.73 -10.66
CA LEU A 44 -37.13 -17.45 -10.89
C LEU A 44 -36.60 -16.20 -10.20
N ILE A 45 -37.44 -15.35 -9.60
CA ILE A 45 -36.98 -14.10 -8.96
C ILE A 45 -35.94 -14.38 -7.87
N LYS A 46 -36.28 -15.20 -6.87
CA LYS A 46 -35.38 -15.50 -5.76
C LYS A 46 -34.11 -16.25 -6.21
N PRO A 47 -34.20 -17.32 -7.03
CA PRO A 47 -33.01 -17.97 -7.60
C PRO A 47 -32.09 -17.02 -8.36
N THR A 48 -32.65 -16.03 -9.07
CA THR A 48 -31.85 -15.04 -9.81
C THR A 48 -31.01 -14.17 -8.88
N ILE A 49 -31.60 -13.66 -7.80
CA ILE A 49 -30.87 -12.87 -6.79
C ILE A 49 -29.80 -13.74 -6.11
N GLN A 50 -30.16 -14.96 -5.72
CA GLN A 50 -29.24 -15.91 -5.10
C GLN A 50 -28.06 -16.25 -6.01
N HIS A 51 -28.29 -16.41 -7.30
CA HIS A 51 -27.23 -16.70 -8.27
C HIS A 51 -26.19 -15.57 -8.33
N ILE A 52 -26.64 -14.30 -8.35
CA ILE A 52 -25.76 -13.12 -8.38
C ILE A 52 -24.82 -13.10 -7.17
N ILE A 53 -25.33 -13.42 -5.98
CA ILE A 53 -24.55 -13.40 -4.74
C ILE A 53 -23.81 -14.71 -4.44
N SER A 54 -24.11 -15.80 -5.17
CA SER A 54 -23.62 -17.16 -4.86
C SER A 54 -22.10 -17.32 -4.84
N SER A 55 -21.38 -16.44 -5.55
CA SER A 55 -19.93 -16.52 -5.63
C SER A 55 -19.23 -15.92 -4.39
N PHE A 56 -19.94 -15.16 -3.55
CA PHE A 56 -19.35 -14.38 -2.46
C PHE A 56 -19.38 -15.09 -1.12
N ASN A 57 -18.36 -14.81 -0.31
CA ASN A 57 -18.35 -15.20 1.10
C ASN A 57 -19.07 -14.12 1.95
N ALA A 58 -19.44 -14.48 3.18
CA ALA A 58 -20.16 -13.55 4.08
C ALA A 58 -19.43 -12.20 4.27
N ASN A 59 -18.10 -12.23 4.41
CA ASN A 59 -17.29 -11.02 4.58
C ASN A 59 -17.29 -10.14 3.32
N ASP A 60 -17.37 -10.73 2.12
CA ASP A 60 -17.38 -9.96 0.87
C ASP A 60 -18.66 -9.10 0.76
N LEU A 61 -19.77 -9.59 1.31
CA LEU A 61 -21.09 -8.95 1.26
C LEU A 61 -21.44 -8.19 2.54
N GLU A 62 -20.47 -7.94 3.42
CA GLU A 62 -20.73 -7.21 4.66
C GLU A 62 -21.42 -5.87 4.38
N GLY A 63 -22.57 -5.66 5.02
CA GLY A 63 -23.43 -4.49 4.83
C GLY A 63 -24.41 -4.57 3.65
N ILE A 64 -24.49 -5.71 2.94
CA ILE A 64 -25.50 -5.97 1.91
C ILE A 64 -26.54 -6.94 2.46
N ASP A 65 -27.81 -6.52 2.50
CA ASP A 65 -28.93 -7.43 2.69
C ASP A 65 -29.29 -8.09 1.34
N SER A 66 -29.22 -9.42 1.28
CA SER A 66 -29.54 -10.19 0.07
C SER A 66 -31.02 -10.12 -0.32
N ASP A 67 -31.91 -9.88 0.63
CA ASP A 67 -33.37 -9.90 0.41
C ASP A 67 -33.97 -8.48 0.39
N GLU A 68 -33.16 -7.42 0.46
CA GLU A 68 -33.58 -6.00 0.58
C GLU A 68 -34.72 -5.63 -0.38
N ASN A 69 -34.60 -6.01 -1.66
CA ASN A 69 -35.57 -5.68 -2.70
C ASN A 69 -36.56 -6.81 -3.03
N LEU A 70 -36.42 -8.00 -2.43
CA LEU A 70 -37.19 -9.19 -2.80
C LEU A 70 -38.71 -8.96 -2.69
N GLY A 71 -39.16 -8.27 -1.64
CA GLY A 71 -40.58 -7.92 -1.45
C GLY A 71 -41.12 -7.00 -2.54
N LYS A 72 -40.33 -6.01 -2.98
CA LYS A 72 -40.69 -5.08 -4.06
C LYS A 72 -40.80 -5.81 -5.39
N TYR A 73 -39.83 -6.68 -5.71
CA TYR A 73 -39.84 -7.47 -6.93
C TYR A 73 -41.01 -8.44 -7.02
N ASN A 74 -41.33 -9.14 -5.92
CA ASN A 74 -42.45 -10.07 -5.88
C ASN A 74 -43.80 -9.36 -6.05
N THR A 75 -43.94 -8.15 -5.48
CA THR A 75 -45.16 -7.33 -5.63
C THR A 75 -45.39 -6.95 -7.10
N GLU A 76 -44.37 -6.42 -7.77
CA GLU A 76 -44.51 -5.97 -9.16
C GLU A 76 -44.72 -7.14 -10.14
N MET A 77 -44.01 -8.26 -9.96
CA MET A 77 -44.28 -9.48 -10.72
C MET A 77 -45.69 -10.02 -10.43
N GLY A 78 -46.18 -9.85 -9.21
CA GLY A 78 -47.57 -10.12 -8.83
C GLY A 78 -48.56 -9.33 -9.67
N ASN A 79 -48.34 -8.03 -9.85
CA ASN A 79 -49.18 -7.15 -10.68
C ASN A 79 -49.23 -7.63 -12.14
N ILE A 80 -48.06 -7.92 -12.74
CA ILE A 80 -47.97 -8.44 -14.13
C ILE A 80 -48.73 -9.77 -14.25
N TYR A 81 -48.59 -10.65 -13.26
CA TYR A 81 -49.27 -11.94 -13.23
C TYR A 81 -50.79 -11.80 -13.07
N GLU A 82 -51.28 -10.87 -12.26
CA GLU A 82 -52.72 -10.61 -12.11
C GLU A 82 -53.35 -10.10 -13.40
N GLU A 83 -52.67 -9.21 -14.13
CA GLU A 83 -53.11 -8.77 -15.47
C GLU A 83 -53.17 -9.94 -16.45
N PHE A 84 -52.16 -10.82 -16.43
CA PHE A 84 -52.12 -12.03 -17.23
C PHE A 84 -53.30 -12.96 -16.94
N ILE A 85 -53.59 -13.22 -15.66
CA ILE A 85 -54.65 -14.15 -15.23
C ILE A 85 -56.03 -13.63 -15.63
N LYS A 86 -56.27 -12.32 -15.59
CA LYS A 86 -57.53 -11.72 -16.07
C LYS A 86 -57.78 -12.07 -17.55
N SER A 87 -56.79 -11.86 -18.43
CA SER A 87 -56.91 -12.21 -19.84
C SER A 87 -56.99 -13.73 -20.08
N TYR A 88 -56.22 -14.53 -19.34
CA TYR A 88 -56.26 -15.99 -19.42
C TYR A 88 -57.66 -16.55 -19.08
N ASN A 89 -58.29 -16.04 -18.02
CA ASN A 89 -59.62 -16.46 -17.60
C ASN A 89 -60.68 -16.08 -18.65
N LEU A 90 -60.55 -14.92 -19.30
CA LEU A 90 -61.45 -14.54 -20.40
C LEU A 90 -61.34 -15.50 -21.60
N ILE A 91 -60.12 -15.88 -22.00
CA ILE A 91 -59.89 -16.87 -23.06
C ILE A 91 -60.56 -18.21 -22.72
N THR A 92 -60.37 -18.68 -21.49
CA THR A 92 -60.96 -19.94 -21.01
C THR A 92 -62.49 -19.88 -21.05
N ASN A 93 -63.08 -18.79 -20.55
CA ASN A 93 -64.53 -18.57 -20.55
C ASN A 93 -65.11 -18.47 -21.98
N TYR A 94 -64.37 -17.88 -22.92
CA TYR A 94 -64.81 -17.81 -24.32
C TYR A 94 -64.81 -19.19 -24.98
N LEU A 95 -63.82 -20.04 -24.70
CA LEU A 95 -63.82 -21.43 -25.17
C LEU A 95 -65.03 -22.21 -24.63
N GLU A 96 -65.31 -22.10 -23.34
CA GLU A 96 -66.50 -22.73 -22.73
C GLU A 96 -67.80 -22.24 -23.36
N THR A 97 -67.86 -20.97 -23.74
CA THR A 97 -69.05 -20.38 -24.37
C THR A 97 -69.27 -20.91 -25.78
N VAL A 98 -68.22 -20.97 -26.62
CA VAL A 98 -68.34 -21.44 -28.01
C VAL A 98 -68.54 -22.95 -28.13
N SER A 99 -68.23 -23.70 -27.08
CA SER A 99 -68.43 -25.15 -27.00
C SER A 99 -69.88 -25.56 -26.72
N LYS A 100 -70.81 -24.62 -26.50
CA LYS A 100 -72.23 -24.90 -26.23
C LYS A 100 -73.01 -25.15 -27.52
N GLU A 101 -73.87 -26.17 -27.55
CA GLU A 101 -74.62 -26.60 -28.75
C GLU A 101 -75.50 -25.51 -29.39
N SER A 102 -76.03 -24.56 -28.62
CA SER A 102 -77.02 -23.58 -29.09
C SER A 102 -76.43 -22.29 -29.71
N ILE A 103 -75.11 -22.19 -29.86
CA ILE A 103 -74.48 -20.94 -30.33
C ILE A 103 -74.55 -20.75 -31.85
N THR A 104 -74.79 -19.51 -32.30
CA THR A 104 -74.82 -19.16 -33.74
C THR A 104 -73.42 -18.90 -34.29
N TYR A 105 -73.24 -19.03 -35.61
CA TYR A 105 -71.94 -18.77 -36.26
C TYR A 105 -71.40 -17.36 -35.98
N ASN A 106 -72.24 -16.32 -36.11
CA ASN A 106 -71.84 -14.93 -35.86
C ASN A 106 -71.38 -14.71 -34.40
N GLN A 107 -72.02 -15.39 -33.43
CA GLN A 107 -71.60 -15.32 -32.04
C GLN A 107 -70.24 -15.98 -31.81
N ILE A 108 -69.97 -17.14 -32.44
CA ILE A 108 -68.65 -17.78 -32.38
C ILE A 108 -67.60 -16.87 -33.01
N GLN A 109 -67.88 -16.29 -34.18
CA GLN A 109 -66.95 -15.39 -34.87
C GLN A 109 -66.58 -14.17 -34.00
N ASN A 110 -67.56 -13.53 -33.38
CA ASN A 110 -67.32 -12.41 -32.46
C ASN A 110 -66.49 -12.84 -31.24
N LYS A 111 -66.82 -13.99 -30.63
CA LYS A 111 -66.05 -14.55 -29.52
C LYS A 111 -64.62 -14.89 -29.92
N ARG A 112 -64.41 -15.41 -31.13
CA ARG A 112 -63.06 -15.67 -31.67
C ARG A 112 -62.26 -14.38 -31.77
N ILE A 113 -62.85 -13.29 -32.28
CA ILE A 113 -62.18 -11.98 -32.35
C ILE A 113 -61.80 -11.46 -30.96
N ASP A 114 -62.71 -11.55 -29.98
CA ASP A 114 -62.43 -11.13 -28.61
C ASP A 114 -61.35 -12.02 -27.96
N THR A 115 -61.37 -13.32 -28.21
CA THR A 115 -60.34 -14.27 -27.74
C THR A 115 -58.97 -13.91 -28.33
N GLN A 116 -58.90 -13.52 -29.60
CA GLN A 116 -57.65 -13.07 -30.23
C GLN A 116 -57.09 -11.81 -29.57
N LYS A 117 -57.95 -10.84 -29.20
CA LYS A 117 -57.51 -9.64 -28.48
C LYS A 117 -56.96 -9.98 -27.10
N GLU A 118 -57.60 -10.88 -26.37
CA GLU A 118 -57.11 -11.30 -25.05
C GLU A 118 -55.81 -12.12 -25.14
N LEU A 119 -55.62 -12.89 -26.22
CA LEU A 119 -54.35 -13.59 -26.47
C LEU A 119 -53.19 -12.60 -26.65
N LEU A 120 -53.40 -11.49 -27.35
CA LEU A 120 -52.36 -10.46 -27.53
C LEU A 120 -51.91 -9.89 -26.17
N LYS A 121 -52.86 -9.54 -25.30
CA LYS A 121 -52.57 -9.09 -23.92
C LYS A 121 -51.81 -10.16 -23.12
N ASN A 122 -52.20 -11.42 -23.27
CA ASN A 122 -51.56 -12.54 -22.62
C ASN A 122 -50.08 -12.66 -23.04
N ILE A 123 -49.79 -12.56 -24.35
CA ILE A 123 -48.42 -12.56 -24.90
C ILE A 123 -47.63 -11.34 -24.42
N GLU A 124 -48.22 -10.15 -24.42
CA GLU A 124 -47.60 -8.93 -23.91
C GLU A 124 -47.17 -9.09 -22.44
N ASN A 125 -48.02 -9.64 -21.59
CA ASN A 125 -47.71 -9.84 -20.17
C ASN A 125 -46.63 -10.91 -19.93
N VAL A 126 -46.56 -11.97 -20.76
CA VAL A 126 -45.43 -12.91 -20.71
C VAL A 126 -44.11 -12.21 -21.07
N ASN A 127 -44.11 -11.35 -22.10
CA ASN A 127 -42.92 -10.60 -22.49
C ASN A 127 -42.53 -9.57 -21.41
N LYS A 128 -43.50 -8.85 -20.83
CA LYS A 128 -43.25 -7.95 -19.69
C LYS A 128 -42.61 -8.69 -18.52
N ALA A 129 -43.09 -9.89 -18.16
CA ALA A 129 -42.53 -10.67 -17.07
C ALA A 129 -41.06 -11.07 -17.33
N LYS A 130 -40.73 -11.47 -18.57
CA LYS A 130 -39.35 -11.78 -18.98
C LYS A 130 -38.45 -10.55 -18.90
N SER A 131 -38.88 -9.43 -19.47
CA SER A 131 -38.14 -8.16 -19.39
C SER A 131 -37.98 -7.68 -17.95
N TYR A 132 -38.97 -7.93 -17.08
CA TYR A 132 -38.89 -7.59 -15.67
C TYR A 132 -37.85 -8.44 -14.93
N LEU A 133 -37.70 -9.73 -15.28
CA LEU A 133 -36.65 -10.57 -14.71
C LEU A 133 -35.25 -10.08 -15.12
N ASP A 134 -35.07 -9.62 -16.35
CA ASP A 134 -33.80 -9.02 -16.78
C ASP A 134 -33.52 -7.68 -16.08
N TYR A 135 -34.56 -6.86 -15.86
CA TYR A 135 -34.46 -5.66 -15.03
C TYR A 135 -34.01 -5.98 -13.59
N ILE A 136 -34.54 -7.04 -12.97
CA ILE A 136 -34.11 -7.46 -11.62
C ILE A 136 -32.61 -7.79 -11.60
N LYS A 137 -32.10 -8.50 -12.62
CA LYS A 137 -30.67 -8.83 -12.72
C LYS A 137 -29.82 -7.56 -12.81
N GLU A 138 -30.19 -6.64 -13.68
CA GLU A 138 -29.47 -5.38 -13.86
C GLU A 138 -29.50 -4.51 -12.59
N ASN A 139 -30.65 -4.45 -11.92
CA ASN A 139 -30.82 -3.62 -10.72
C ASN A 139 -30.04 -4.18 -9.52
N GLU A 140 -30.05 -5.50 -9.31
CA GLU A 140 -29.23 -6.11 -8.26
C GLU A 140 -27.73 -6.02 -8.55
N PHE A 141 -27.33 -6.17 -9.82
CA PHE A 141 -25.95 -5.93 -10.24
C PHE A 141 -25.51 -4.51 -9.90
N ASP A 142 -26.29 -3.49 -10.29
CA ASP A 142 -25.96 -2.10 -10.01
C ASP A 142 -25.95 -1.78 -8.51
N ARG A 143 -26.89 -2.33 -7.74
CA ARG A 143 -26.95 -2.15 -6.28
C ARG A 143 -25.65 -2.62 -5.62
N ILE A 144 -25.20 -3.82 -5.95
CA ILE A 144 -24.00 -4.41 -5.35
C ILE A 144 -22.73 -3.67 -5.84
N VAL A 145 -22.64 -3.31 -7.13
CA VAL A 145 -21.54 -2.47 -7.63
C VAL A 145 -21.49 -1.12 -6.90
N THR A 146 -22.64 -0.50 -6.67
CA THR A 146 -22.75 0.77 -5.95
C THR A 146 -22.26 0.63 -4.51
N HIS A 147 -22.56 -0.48 -3.85
CA HIS A 147 -22.04 -0.77 -2.50
C HIS A 147 -20.52 -0.85 -2.49
N PHE A 148 -19.92 -1.65 -3.39
CA PHE A 148 -18.46 -1.77 -3.47
C PHE A 148 -17.80 -0.44 -3.81
N LYS A 149 -18.37 0.35 -4.73
CA LYS A 149 -17.88 1.70 -5.04
C LYS A 149 -17.91 2.61 -3.81
N LYS A 150 -18.99 2.59 -3.01
CA LYS A 150 -19.06 3.38 -1.77
C LYS A 150 -17.97 2.98 -0.78
N LYS A 151 -17.78 1.68 -0.54
CA LYS A 151 -16.69 1.18 0.32
C LYS A 151 -15.33 1.64 -0.19
N LEU A 152 -15.08 1.51 -1.50
CA LEU A 152 -13.83 1.92 -2.11
C LEU A 152 -13.59 3.44 -2.02
N ASN A 153 -14.62 4.27 -2.18
CA ASN A 153 -14.54 5.71 -1.98
C ASN A 153 -14.13 6.04 -0.54
N THR A 154 -14.71 5.39 0.46
CA THR A 154 -14.32 5.59 1.86
C THR A 154 -12.86 5.22 2.10
N VAL A 155 -12.39 4.11 1.53
CA VAL A 155 -10.97 3.72 1.60
C VAL A 155 -10.09 4.77 0.91
N ASN A 156 -10.50 5.29 -0.24
CA ASN A 156 -9.76 6.33 -0.97
C ASN A 156 -9.66 7.64 -0.18
N ASP A 157 -10.74 8.09 0.44
CA ASP A 157 -10.76 9.31 1.24
C ASP A 157 -9.81 9.18 2.45
N ASN A 158 -9.84 8.03 3.12
CA ASN A 158 -8.92 7.72 4.22
C ASN A 158 -7.47 7.63 3.74
N PHE A 159 -7.24 6.98 2.59
CA PHE A 159 -5.92 6.86 1.99
C PHE A 159 -5.33 8.22 1.64
N LYS A 160 -6.07 9.11 0.98
CA LYS A 160 -5.59 10.46 0.60
C LYS A 160 -5.21 11.32 1.80
N ASN A 161 -5.99 11.22 2.88
CA ASN A 161 -5.70 11.92 4.13
C ASN A 161 -4.39 11.43 4.76
N GLU A 162 -4.17 10.12 4.81
CA GLU A 162 -2.93 9.55 5.35
C GLU A 162 -1.73 9.72 4.42
N TYR A 163 -1.93 9.56 3.10
CA TYR A 163 -0.91 9.77 2.07
C TYR A 163 -0.26 11.14 2.20
N SER A 164 -1.08 12.20 2.32
CA SER A 164 -0.58 13.58 2.39
C SER A 164 0.33 13.78 3.61
N LYS A 165 -0.05 13.25 4.78
CA LYS A 165 0.73 13.33 6.02
C LYS A 165 2.05 12.56 5.91
N VAL A 166 2.00 11.35 5.37
CA VAL A 166 3.18 10.49 5.19
C VAL A 166 4.15 11.13 4.19
N ASN A 167 3.63 11.63 3.07
CA ASN A 167 4.42 12.28 2.03
C ASN A 167 5.14 13.53 2.58
N GLU A 168 4.43 14.39 3.30
CA GLU A 168 5.00 15.57 3.96
C GLU A 168 6.04 15.16 5.02
N GLY A 169 5.76 14.12 5.81
CA GLY A 169 6.69 13.59 6.80
C GLY A 169 8.04 13.18 6.20
N PHE A 170 8.03 12.49 5.05
CA PHE A 170 9.26 12.14 4.33
C PHE A 170 10.00 13.37 3.77
N ASP A 171 9.28 14.39 3.29
CA ASP A 171 9.91 15.66 2.86
C ASP A 171 10.57 16.38 4.03
N ASN A 172 9.91 16.43 5.18
CA ASN A 172 10.44 17.06 6.40
C ASN A 172 11.72 16.38 6.88
N ILE A 173 11.77 15.03 6.89
CA ILE A 173 13.00 14.30 7.22
C ILE A 173 14.12 14.66 6.25
N SER A 174 13.83 14.62 4.94
CA SER A 174 14.81 14.93 3.91
C SER A 174 15.35 16.36 4.04
N ASN A 175 14.47 17.32 4.31
CA ASN A 175 14.83 18.72 4.53
C ASN A 175 15.70 18.90 5.78
N SER A 176 15.32 18.30 6.91
CA SER A 176 16.12 18.35 8.15
C SER A 176 17.53 17.80 7.95
N ILE A 177 17.68 16.65 7.29
CA ILE A 177 19.01 16.08 7.00
C ILE A 177 19.83 17.00 6.08
N ASN A 178 19.19 17.58 5.07
CA ASN A 178 19.87 18.49 4.14
C ASN A 178 20.46 19.73 4.82
N THR A 179 19.88 20.20 5.94
CA THR A 179 20.43 21.34 6.70
C THR A 179 21.77 21.05 7.37
N VAL A 180 22.05 19.78 7.69
CA VAL A 180 23.25 19.37 8.43
C VAL A 180 24.23 18.53 7.61
N LYS A 181 23.95 18.30 6.32
CA LYS A 181 24.75 17.39 5.45
C LYS A 181 26.24 17.71 5.32
N ASN A 182 26.64 18.95 5.62
CA ASN A 182 28.02 19.42 5.60
C ASN A 182 28.47 19.97 6.97
N SER A 183 27.69 19.70 8.02
CA SER A 183 27.99 20.18 9.37
C SER A 183 29.17 19.41 9.96
N THR A 184 29.97 20.12 10.76
CA THR A 184 30.99 19.54 11.65
C THR A 184 30.61 19.66 13.11
N ASP A 185 29.40 20.16 13.42
CA ASP A 185 28.85 20.20 14.77
C ASP A 185 28.19 18.86 15.11
N GLU A 186 28.86 18.10 15.98
CA GLU A 186 28.43 16.79 16.48
C GLU A 186 27.06 16.82 17.14
N ASN A 187 26.77 17.86 17.96
CA ASN A 187 25.51 17.94 18.70
C ASN A 187 24.33 18.19 17.77
N SER A 188 24.51 19.05 16.77
CA SER A 188 23.50 19.32 15.75
C SER A 188 23.21 18.06 14.91
N LEU A 189 24.25 17.34 14.48
CA LEU A 189 24.12 16.08 13.75
C LEU A 189 23.37 15.01 14.57
N LEU A 190 23.74 14.83 15.84
CA LEU A 190 23.07 13.89 16.74
C LEU A 190 21.59 14.25 16.96
N ASN A 191 21.31 15.53 17.18
CA ASN A 191 19.94 16.01 17.40
C ASN A 191 19.06 15.75 16.17
N ILE A 192 19.53 16.13 14.97
CA ILE A 192 18.79 15.86 13.72
C ILE A 192 18.64 14.36 13.48
N LEU A 193 19.66 13.55 13.76
CA LEU A 193 19.57 12.08 13.63
C LEU A 193 18.49 11.49 14.55
N ASN A 194 18.38 11.97 15.80
CA ASN A 194 17.36 11.50 16.73
C ASN A 194 15.96 11.96 16.32
N GLN A 195 15.80 13.24 15.94
CA GLN A 195 14.52 13.78 15.46
C GLN A 195 14.02 13.04 14.22
N THR A 196 14.90 12.79 13.25
CA THR A 196 14.52 12.11 11.99
C THR A 196 14.17 10.64 12.20
N LYS A 197 14.80 9.95 13.16
CA LYS A 197 14.41 8.59 13.58
C LYS A 197 13.01 8.58 14.20
N GLU A 198 12.71 9.54 15.07
CA GLU A 198 11.39 9.65 15.70
C GLU A 198 10.29 9.95 14.68
N MET A 199 10.53 10.92 13.79
CA MET A 199 9.63 11.22 12.67
C MET A 199 9.37 9.99 11.80
N TYR A 200 10.43 9.26 11.44
CA TYR A 200 10.30 8.04 10.64
C TYR A 200 9.50 6.95 11.37
N ALA A 201 9.75 6.72 12.65
CA ALA A 201 8.99 5.76 13.45
C ALA A 201 7.49 6.11 13.53
N ASN A 202 7.17 7.41 13.65
CA ASN A 202 5.78 7.89 13.63
C ASN A 202 5.11 7.65 12.27
N ILE A 203 5.86 7.75 11.16
CA ILE A 203 5.35 7.46 9.80
C ILE A 203 5.09 5.97 9.61
N VAL A 204 6.03 5.09 10.00
CA VAL A 204 5.91 3.63 9.80
C VAL A 204 4.81 3.01 10.66
N ASN A 205 4.53 3.59 11.82
CA ASN A 205 3.39 3.18 12.65
C ASN A 205 2.02 3.52 12.02
N ASN A 206 1.96 4.36 10.99
CA ASN A 206 0.71 4.70 10.32
C ASN A 206 0.24 3.60 9.37
N THR A 207 -1.07 3.41 9.34
CA THR A 207 -1.78 2.32 8.65
C THR A 207 -1.89 2.47 7.13
N TYR A 208 -1.19 3.41 6.48
CA TYR A 208 -1.42 3.67 5.04
C TYR A 208 -1.20 2.43 4.16
N TYR A 209 -0.30 1.53 4.58
CA TYR A 209 -0.06 0.26 3.92
C TYR A 209 -1.29 -0.67 3.85
N SER A 210 -2.24 -0.58 4.80
CA SER A 210 -3.42 -1.44 4.80
C SER A 210 -4.47 -1.03 3.77
N TYR A 211 -4.59 0.27 3.46
CA TYR A 211 -5.62 0.76 2.53
C TYR A 211 -5.43 0.25 1.10
N LYS A 212 -4.18 0.07 0.67
CA LYS A 212 -3.87 -0.60 -0.60
C LYS A 212 -4.51 -1.99 -0.67
N TYR A 213 -4.28 -2.82 0.36
CA TYR A 213 -4.81 -4.18 0.39
C TYR A 213 -6.33 -4.20 0.53
N GLU A 214 -6.89 -3.27 1.29
CA GLU A 214 -8.33 -3.12 1.44
C GLU A 214 -9.00 -2.74 0.11
N ALA A 215 -8.43 -1.77 -0.62
CA ALA A 215 -8.90 -1.37 -1.95
C ALA A 215 -8.84 -2.52 -2.96
N GLU A 216 -7.73 -3.26 -3.00
CA GLU A 216 -7.59 -4.47 -3.85
C GLU A 216 -8.67 -5.51 -3.53
N ASN A 217 -8.92 -5.78 -2.24
CA ASN A 217 -9.90 -6.75 -1.80
C ASN A 217 -11.33 -6.34 -2.16
N ILE A 218 -11.69 -5.06 -1.96
CA ILE A 218 -13.01 -4.53 -2.34
C ILE A 218 -13.20 -4.62 -3.85
N PHE A 219 -12.24 -4.12 -4.62
CA PHE A 219 -12.41 -4.05 -6.08
C PHE A 219 -12.44 -5.44 -6.72
N ARG A 220 -11.69 -6.43 -6.21
CA ARG A 220 -11.71 -7.81 -6.73
C ARG A 220 -13.12 -8.42 -6.75
N ASN A 221 -14.01 -7.96 -5.88
CA ASN A 221 -15.40 -8.40 -5.84
C ASN A 221 -16.24 -7.89 -7.02
N ILE A 222 -15.85 -6.79 -7.68
CA ILE A 222 -16.57 -6.24 -8.85
C ILE A 222 -16.41 -7.13 -10.10
N PRO A 223 -15.20 -7.51 -10.55
CA PRO A 223 -15.03 -8.46 -11.66
C PRO A 223 -15.64 -9.84 -11.36
N LYS A 224 -15.58 -10.27 -10.09
CA LYS A 224 -16.23 -11.51 -9.62
C LYS A 224 -17.74 -11.45 -9.78
N LEU A 225 -18.36 -10.33 -9.39
CA LEU A 225 -19.79 -10.08 -9.61
C LEU A 225 -20.14 -10.10 -11.10
N ALA A 226 -19.40 -9.35 -11.92
CA ALA A 226 -19.63 -9.27 -13.36
C ALA A 226 -19.56 -10.65 -14.03
N ASN A 227 -18.63 -11.50 -13.60
CA ASN A 227 -18.49 -12.85 -14.14
C ASN A 227 -19.72 -13.74 -13.83
N THR A 228 -20.46 -13.53 -12.72
CA THR A 228 -21.72 -14.26 -12.46
C THR A 228 -22.79 -13.98 -13.52
N LEU A 229 -22.72 -12.82 -14.18
CA LEU A 229 -23.60 -12.43 -15.28
C LEU A 229 -22.96 -12.67 -16.66
N ASN A 230 -21.88 -13.44 -16.72
CA ASN A 230 -21.08 -13.68 -17.93
C ASN A 230 -20.52 -12.41 -18.57
N ILE A 231 -20.30 -11.36 -17.77
CA ILE A 231 -19.65 -10.12 -18.21
C ILE A 231 -18.16 -10.22 -17.88
N LYS A 232 -17.33 -10.21 -18.92
CA LYS A 232 -15.88 -10.13 -18.78
C LYS A 232 -15.45 -8.68 -18.77
N ILE A 233 -14.60 -8.33 -17.82
CA ILE A 233 -13.98 -7.02 -17.72
C ILE A 233 -12.50 -7.19 -18.04
N LYS A 234 -12.03 -6.48 -19.05
CA LYS A 234 -10.63 -6.50 -19.46
C LYS A 234 -10.02 -5.12 -19.34
N ASN A 235 -8.73 -5.05 -19.03
CA ASN A 235 -7.98 -3.83 -19.21
C ASN A 235 -7.66 -3.60 -20.69
N SER A 236 -7.04 -2.47 -21.03
CA SER A 236 -6.69 -2.18 -22.42
C SER A 236 -5.61 -3.11 -22.99
N SER A 237 -4.86 -3.83 -22.15
CA SER A 237 -3.97 -4.94 -22.54
C SER A 237 -4.69 -6.25 -22.84
N GLY A 238 -6.02 -6.31 -22.67
CA GLY A 238 -6.83 -7.49 -22.91
C GLY A 238 -6.79 -8.55 -21.80
N ILE A 239 -6.18 -8.24 -20.66
CA ILE A 239 -6.11 -9.10 -19.47
C ILE A 239 -7.45 -9.06 -18.75
N ASP A 240 -7.98 -10.24 -18.43
CA ASP A 240 -9.24 -10.42 -17.72
C ASP A 240 -9.05 -10.18 -16.21
N LEU A 241 -9.70 -9.15 -15.68
CA LEU A 241 -9.56 -8.75 -14.28
C LEU A 241 -10.10 -9.80 -13.30
N PHE A 242 -11.02 -10.67 -13.73
CA PHE A 242 -11.49 -11.76 -12.88
C PHE A 242 -10.44 -12.87 -12.72
N LYS A 243 -9.61 -13.09 -13.74
CA LYS A 243 -8.57 -14.14 -13.73
C LYS A 243 -7.34 -13.70 -12.97
N ASP A 244 -6.80 -12.52 -13.29
CA ASP A 244 -5.58 -12.01 -12.67
C ASP A 244 -5.57 -10.49 -12.60
N ILE A 245 -6.18 -9.97 -11.53
CA ILE A 245 -6.21 -8.55 -11.26
C ILE A 245 -4.80 -7.96 -11.04
N LYS A 246 -3.88 -8.73 -10.45
CA LYS A 246 -2.53 -8.23 -10.14
C LYS A 246 -1.75 -7.99 -11.41
N ILE A 247 -1.76 -8.95 -12.33
CA ILE A 247 -1.10 -8.78 -13.64
C ILE A 247 -1.78 -7.68 -14.45
N ALA A 248 -3.12 -7.58 -14.42
CA ALA A 248 -3.85 -6.53 -15.14
C ALA A 248 -3.44 -5.11 -14.70
N ILE A 249 -3.20 -4.94 -13.41
CA ILE A 249 -2.84 -3.66 -12.81
C ILE A 249 -1.35 -3.33 -13.01
N LEU A 250 -0.46 -4.31 -12.82
CA LEU A 250 0.99 -4.13 -12.86
C LEU A 250 1.46 -3.44 -14.15
N SER A 251 0.84 -3.75 -15.29
CA SER A 251 1.19 -3.14 -16.58
C SER A 251 0.90 -1.64 -16.67
N TYR A 252 0.09 -1.08 -15.76
CA TYR A 252 -0.34 0.32 -15.80
C TYR A 252 0.14 1.17 -14.63
N LEU A 253 0.83 0.59 -13.65
CA LEU A 253 1.38 1.36 -12.53
C LEU A 253 2.45 2.35 -12.98
N ASP A 254 3.32 1.95 -13.92
CA ASP A 254 4.36 2.83 -14.47
C ASP A 254 3.92 3.53 -15.77
N SER A 255 2.66 3.36 -16.22
CA SER A 255 2.18 3.96 -17.47
C SER A 255 1.71 5.40 -17.27
N LYS A 256 2.09 6.27 -18.21
CA LYS A 256 1.59 7.66 -18.31
C LYS A 256 0.20 7.75 -18.90
N THR A 257 -0.26 6.72 -19.62
CA THR A 257 -1.60 6.69 -20.19
C THR A 257 -2.57 6.09 -19.19
N GLU A 258 -3.72 6.74 -19.04
CA GLU A 258 -4.84 6.14 -18.31
C GLU A 258 -5.24 4.81 -18.97
N ASP A 259 -5.48 3.81 -18.14
CA ASP A 259 -5.99 2.53 -18.59
C ASP A 259 -7.51 2.60 -18.69
N THR A 260 -8.08 1.92 -19.68
CA THR A 260 -9.52 1.89 -19.92
C THR A 260 -10.03 0.47 -19.90
N LEU A 261 -11.23 0.28 -19.35
CA LEU A 261 -11.87 -1.02 -19.27
C LEU A 261 -12.68 -1.33 -20.53
N ILE A 262 -12.55 -2.57 -21.00
CA ILE A 262 -13.31 -3.16 -22.09
C ILE A 262 -14.25 -4.21 -21.51
N PHE A 263 -15.54 -4.08 -21.79
CA PHE A 263 -16.58 -4.99 -21.31
C PHE A 263 -17.03 -5.93 -22.43
N ILE A 264 -17.14 -7.22 -22.14
CA ILE A 264 -17.58 -8.24 -23.09
C ILE A 264 -18.68 -9.10 -22.46
N PRO A 265 -19.91 -9.12 -23.01
CA PRO A 265 -20.34 -8.39 -24.20
C PRO A 265 -20.31 -6.87 -24.00
N SER A 266 -20.22 -6.12 -25.10
CA SER A 266 -20.31 -4.66 -25.03
C SER A 266 -21.67 -4.27 -24.46
N PRO A 267 -21.74 -3.30 -23.53
CA PRO A 267 -23.00 -2.81 -23.01
C PRO A 267 -23.89 -2.33 -24.15
N GLN A 268 -25.13 -2.82 -24.22
CA GLN A 268 -26.10 -2.33 -25.21
C GLN A 268 -26.50 -0.87 -24.94
N LYS A 269 -26.37 -0.42 -23.68
CA LYS A 269 -26.45 0.97 -23.24
C LYS A 269 -25.23 1.26 -22.37
N LYS A 270 -24.63 2.44 -22.46
CA LYS A 270 -23.70 2.92 -21.42
C LYS A 270 -24.53 3.13 -20.15
N THR A 271 -24.70 2.07 -19.36
CA THR A 271 -25.39 2.17 -18.08
C THR A 271 -24.45 2.85 -17.08
N GLU A 272 -25.05 3.58 -16.15
CA GLU A 272 -24.34 4.23 -15.03
C GLU A 272 -23.44 3.23 -14.28
N THR A 273 -23.84 1.96 -14.22
CA THR A 273 -23.11 0.86 -13.61
C THR A 273 -21.72 0.65 -14.20
N TYR A 274 -21.57 0.63 -15.53
CA TYR A 274 -20.25 0.43 -16.16
C TYR A 274 -19.32 1.60 -15.88
N THR A 275 -19.86 2.83 -15.82
CA THR A 275 -19.10 4.00 -15.37
C THR A 275 -18.66 3.84 -13.91
N LYS A 276 -19.54 3.41 -13.00
CA LYS A 276 -19.19 3.12 -11.60
C LYS A 276 -18.04 2.11 -11.49
N ILE A 277 -18.04 1.08 -12.33
CA ILE A 277 -16.96 0.07 -12.38
C ILE A 277 -15.65 0.70 -12.85
N SER A 278 -15.68 1.46 -13.95
CA SER A 278 -14.49 2.16 -14.46
C SER A 278 -13.93 3.16 -13.45
N ASP A 279 -14.78 3.97 -12.81
CA ASP A 279 -14.36 4.90 -11.75
C ASP A 279 -13.70 4.15 -10.58
N SER A 280 -14.29 3.02 -10.17
CA SER A 280 -13.73 2.18 -9.10
C SER A 280 -12.36 1.62 -9.49
N TYR A 281 -12.16 1.30 -10.77
CA TYR A 281 -10.87 0.83 -11.26
C TYR A 281 -9.83 1.95 -11.27
N SER A 282 -10.20 3.15 -11.70
CA SER A 282 -9.32 4.32 -11.63
C SER A 282 -8.91 4.63 -10.20
N ILE A 283 -9.85 4.60 -9.24
CA ILE A 283 -9.54 4.79 -7.81
C ILE A 283 -8.52 3.76 -7.33
N LEU A 284 -8.70 2.48 -7.68
CA LEU A 284 -7.74 1.45 -7.31
C LEU A 284 -6.36 1.73 -7.91
N LEU A 285 -6.29 2.10 -9.20
CA LEU A 285 -5.03 2.42 -9.85
C LEU A 285 -4.32 3.61 -9.18
N ASP A 286 -5.06 4.66 -8.84
CA ASP A 286 -4.51 5.85 -8.17
C ASP A 286 -3.90 5.50 -6.81
N ILE A 287 -4.64 4.76 -5.97
CA ILE A 287 -4.16 4.28 -4.67
C ILE A 287 -2.86 3.48 -4.83
N LEU A 288 -2.79 2.61 -5.84
CA LEU A 288 -1.62 1.77 -6.06
C LEU A 288 -0.40 2.53 -6.58
N LYS A 289 -0.60 3.50 -7.47
CA LYS A 289 0.45 4.39 -7.96
C LYS A 289 1.03 5.23 -6.83
N GLU A 290 0.18 5.92 -6.08
CA GLU A 290 0.57 6.73 -4.93
C GLU A 290 1.27 5.88 -3.84
N SER A 291 0.79 4.65 -3.60
CA SER A 291 1.46 3.72 -2.69
C SER A 291 2.87 3.35 -3.16
N GLN A 292 3.08 3.13 -4.47
CA GLN A 292 4.40 2.83 -5.03
C GLN A 292 5.34 4.03 -4.95
N GLU A 293 4.83 5.25 -5.13
CA GLU A 293 5.60 6.48 -4.94
C GLU A 293 6.06 6.65 -3.49
N LEU A 294 5.16 6.43 -2.51
CA LEU A 294 5.54 6.46 -1.10
C LEU A 294 6.62 5.41 -0.77
N GLN A 295 6.52 4.19 -1.30
CA GLN A 295 7.55 3.17 -1.10
C GLN A 295 8.92 3.60 -1.63
N LYS A 296 8.97 4.22 -2.81
CA LYS A 296 10.22 4.76 -3.37
C LYS A 296 10.78 5.88 -2.47
N LYS A 297 9.92 6.77 -1.98
CA LYS A 297 10.29 7.88 -1.10
C LYS A 297 10.76 7.41 0.27
N GLU A 298 10.16 6.37 0.81
CA GLU A 298 10.58 5.73 2.06
C GLU A 298 12.01 5.19 1.94
N GLN A 299 12.31 4.45 0.86
CA GLN A 299 13.65 3.93 0.60
C GLN A 299 14.70 5.04 0.49
N GLN A 300 14.36 6.14 -0.20
CA GLN A 300 15.23 7.31 -0.29
C GLN A 300 15.46 7.96 1.09
N THR A 301 14.40 8.10 1.88
CA THR A 301 14.46 8.67 3.24
C THR A 301 15.36 7.83 4.15
N LEU A 302 15.21 6.50 4.13
CA LEU A 302 16.06 5.58 4.88
C LEU A 302 17.54 5.72 4.50
N LYS A 303 17.82 5.85 3.20
CA LYS A 303 19.18 6.10 2.70
C LYS A 303 19.75 7.40 3.27
N LEU A 304 18.98 8.49 3.27
CA LEU A 304 19.40 9.77 3.85
C LEU A 304 19.66 9.68 5.34
N ILE A 305 18.79 9.01 6.11
CA ILE A 305 18.99 8.80 7.56
C ILE A 305 20.30 8.04 7.81
N PHE A 306 20.60 7.03 6.99
CA PHE A 306 21.83 6.27 7.08
C PHE A 306 23.07 7.09 6.72
N GLU A 307 23.00 7.94 5.70
CA GLU A 307 24.07 8.88 5.34
C GLU A 307 24.32 9.90 6.46
N ASN A 308 23.26 10.47 7.06
CA ASN A 308 23.39 11.38 8.21
C ASN A 308 24.05 10.70 9.42
N ARG A 309 23.67 9.44 9.69
CA ARG A 309 24.32 8.64 10.73
C ARG A 309 25.82 8.48 10.48
N ARG A 310 26.22 8.14 9.26
CA ARG A 310 27.64 8.00 8.89
C ARG A 310 28.40 9.31 9.04
N LEU A 311 27.77 10.44 8.71
CA LEU A 311 28.36 11.77 8.91
C LEU A 311 28.54 12.09 10.39
N TYR A 312 27.53 11.81 11.22
CA TYR A 312 27.63 11.95 12.68
C TYR A 312 28.80 11.12 13.25
N GLU A 313 28.86 9.83 12.91
CA GLU A 313 29.94 8.92 13.35
C GLU A 313 31.32 9.42 12.89
N LYS A 314 31.39 10.03 11.70
CA LYS A 314 32.62 10.65 11.18
C LYS A 314 33.07 11.83 12.02
N VAL A 315 32.17 12.80 12.25
CA VAL A 315 32.46 14.02 13.00
C VAL A 315 32.83 13.69 14.46
N GLN A 316 32.10 12.78 15.10
CA GLN A 316 32.40 12.34 16.46
C GLN A 316 33.82 11.76 16.57
N ALA A 317 34.19 10.83 15.68
CA ALA A 317 35.53 10.25 15.68
C ALA A 317 36.63 11.28 15.43
N THR A 318 36.43 12.22 14.51
CA THR A 318 37.37 13.32 14.27
C THR A 318 37.52 14.22 15.51
N ASN A 319 36.42 14.52 16.21
CA ASN A 319 36.47 15.31 17.46
C ASN A 319 37.22 14.58 18.58
N GLU A 320 36.99 13.28 18.76
CA GLU A 320 37.70 12.45 19.74
C GLU A 320 39.21 12.37 19.44
N LEU A 321 39.58 12.19 18.16
CA LEU A 321 40.98 12.21 17.71
C LEU A 321 41.64 13.57 17.99
N ARG A 322 40.95 14.67 17.68
CA ARG A 322 41.45 16.03 17.94
C ARG A 322 41.66 16.28 19.44
N GLY A 323 40.72 15.85 20.28
CA GLY A 323 40.85 15.93 21.74
C GLY A 323 42.08 15.16 22.22
N THR A 324 42.23 13.92 21.75
CA THR A 324 43.39 13.06 22.07
C THR A 324 44.71 13.68 21.62
N LEU A 325 44.75 14.25 20.41
CA LEU A 325 45.93 14.93 19.87
C LEU A 325 46.30 16.17 20.70
N SER A 326 45.30 16.95 21.13
CA SER A 326 45.51 18.10 22.02
C SER A 326 46.12 17.69 23.36
N ASP A 327 45.58 16.64 23.97
CA ASP A 327 46.10 16.08 25.23
C ASP A 327 47.53 15.55 25.09
N LEU A 328 47.84 14.87 23.98
CA LEU A 328 49.20 14.38 23.71
C LEU A 328 50.19 15.52 23.49
N LYS A 329 49.81 16.56 22.74
CA LYS A 329 50.62 17.78 22.56
C LYS A 329 50.90 18.44 23.91
N TYR A 330 49.89 18.57 24.77
CA TYR A 330 50.07 19.12 26.12
C TYR A 330 51.00 18.27 26.99
N LYS A 331 50.80 16.95 27.01
CA LYS A 331 51.65 16.01 27.77
C LYS A 331 53.10 16.06 27.29
N LYS A 332 53.34 16.10 25.98
CA LYS A 332 54.67 16.27 25.38
C LYS A 332 55.34 17.53 25.91
N GLU A 333 54.69 18.69 25.81
CA GLU A 333 55.27 19.97 26.27
C GLU A 333 55.62 19.94 27.77
N LYS A 334 54.76 19.32 28.59
CA LYS A 334 55.01 19.15 30.02
C LYS A 334 56.24 18.27 30.29
N ILE A 335 56.30 17.09 29.67
CA ILE A 335 57.44 16.15 29.82
C ILE A 335 58.73 16.81 29.34
N LEU A 336 58.71 17.47 28.17
CA LEU A 336 59.89 18.13 27.61
C LEU A 336 60.40 19.26 28.51
N SER A 337 59.49 20.01 29.14
CA SER A 337 59.84 21.06 30.11
C SER A 337 60.48 20.49 31.38
N GLU A 338 59.94 19.40 31.92
CA GLU A 338 60.50 18.71 33.08
C GLU A 338 61.89 18.12 32.78
N VAL A 339 62.05 17.48 31.62
CA VAL A 339 63.33 16.94 31.14
C VAL A 339 64.37 18.05 30.95
N LYS A 340 64.00 19.17 30.30
CA LYS A 340 64.88 20.34 30.14
C LYS A 340 65.32 20.92 31.48
N LEU A 341 64.42 20.99 32.46
CA LEU A 341 64.73 21.45 33.82
C LEU A 341 65.70 20.50 34.54
N LEU A 342 65.48 19.19 34.46
CA LEU A 342 66.36 18.17 35.04
C LEU A 342 67.76 18.25 34.44
N LEU A 343 67.87 18.41 33.12
CA LEU A 343 69.16 18.59 32.46
C LEU A 343 69.85 19.90 32.83
N HIS A 344 69.10 21.00 32.94
CA HIS A 344 69.66 22.27 33.40
C HIS A 344 70.27 22.12 34.80
N LYS A 345 69.53 21.53 35.76
CA LYS A 345 70.01 21.25 37.11
C LYS A 345 71.22 20.30 37.12
N SER A 346 71.18 19.25 36.31
CA SER A 346 72.31 18.32 36.15
C SER A 346 73.56 19.04 35.63
N ASN A 347 73.40 19.93 34.64
CA ASN A 347 74.48 20.75 34.11
C ASN A 347 75.02 21.76 35.14
N GLU A 348 74.17 22.36 35.97
CA GLU A 348 74.60 23.22 37.08
C GLU A 348 75.41 22.44 38.13
N LEU A 349 74.93 21.25 38.53
CA LEU A 349 75.69 20.33 39.39
C LEU A 349 77.02 19.93 38.75
N ASN A 350 77.06 19.75 37.43
CA ASN A 350 78.30 19.46 36.71
C ASN A 350 79.31 20.61 36.74
N LYS A 351 78.85 21.87 36.78
CA LYS A 351 79.71 23.05 36.92
C LYS A 351 80.25 23.27 38.34
N LEU A 352 79.57 22.76 39.37
CA LEU A 352 80.07 22.84 40.73
C LEU A 352 81.39 22.06 40.84
N SER A 353 82.46 22.80 41.10
CA SER A 353 83.78 22.28 41.40
C SER A 353 84.08 22.57 42.86
N CYS A 354 84.44 21.52 43.59
CA CYS A 354 84.82 21.67 44.97
C CYS A 354 86.35 21.74 45.06
N ASN A 355 86.87 22.96 45.22
CA ASN A 355 88.31 23.21 45.38
C ASN A 355 88.62 23.40 46.88
N PHE A 356 89.38 22.46 47.46
CA PHE A 356 89.79 22.47 48.87
C PHE A 356 91.29 22.68 49.05
N GLN A 357 91.98 23.13 48.01
CA GLN A 357 93.38 23.49 48.15
C GLN A 357 93.48 24.57 49.24
N ASN A 358 94.25 24.28 50.30
CA ASN A 358 94.58 25.13 51.44
C ASN A 358 93.54 25.23 52.60
N TYR A 359 92.50 24.38 52.66
CA TYR A 359 91.53 24.43 53.79
C TYR A 359 92.07 23.80 55.08
N ASP A 360 93.07 22.95 54.97
CA ASP A 360 93.82 22.29 56.07
C ASP A 360 94.63 23.27 56.92
N THR A 361 94.94 24.46 56.40
CA THR A 361 95.69 25.51 57.11
C THR A 361 94.80 26.50 57.88
N ILE A 362 93.47 26.47 57.66
CA ILE A 362 92.52 27.47 58.20
C ILE A 362 91.51 26.84 59.17
N LEU A 363 91.14 25.57 58.99
CA LEU A 363 90.14 24.87 59.80
C LEU A 363 90.77 23.91 60.81
N GLU A 364 90.10 23.70 61.95
CA GLU A 364 90.44 22.59 62.87
C GLU A 364 90.31 21.24 62.15
N SER A 365 91.25 20.31 62.39
CA SER A 365 91.36 19.02 61.67
C SER A 365 90.04 18.25 61.58
N SER A 366 89.27 18.19 62.66
CA SER A 366 87.98 17.47 62.70
C SER A 366 86.92 18.08 61.77
N LYS A 367 86.95 19.39 61.54
CA LYS A 367 86.06 20.09 60.60
C LYS A 367 86.54 19.93 59.15
N TYR A 368 87.86 19.94 58.93
CA TYR A 368 88.45 19.67 57.61
C TYR A 368 88.08 18.27 57.09
N ASP A 369 88.22 17.24 57.92
CA ASP A 369 87.92 15.86 57.53
C ASP A 369 86.45 15.67 57.17
N GLN A 370 85.52 16.29 57.93
CA GLN A 370 84.08 16.28 57.61
C GLN A 370 83.77 16.95 56.28
N VAL A 371 84.45 18.06 55.96
CA VAL A 371 84.25 18.79 54.69
C VAL A 371 84.80 17.97 53.51
N LYS A 372 85.95 17.32 53.68
CA LYS A 372 86.58 16.44 52.68
C LYS A 372 85.73 15.21 52.38
N GLU A 373 85.20 14.55 53.42
CA GLU A 373 84.30 13.40 53.28
C GLU A 373 83.03 13.78 52.51
N LYS A 374 82.36 14.87 52.93
CA LYS A 374 81.17 15.38 52.22
C LYS A 374 81.46 15.71 50.76
N SER A 375 82.63 16.25 50.44
CA SER A 375 83.00 16.51 49.06
C SER A 375 83.28 15.25 48.24
N ASN A 376 83.92 14.25 48.82
CA ASN A 376 84.19 13.00 48.13
C ASN A 376 82.88 12.27 47.85
N ASN A 377 81.96 12.26 48.83
CA ASN A 377 80.60 11.75 48.67
C ASN A 377 79.87 12.50 47.54
N TYR A 378 79.97 13.84 47.51
CA TYR A 378 79.40 14.64 46.42
C TYR A 378 79.96 14.27 45.04
N LYS A 379 81.29 14.10 44.90
CA LYS A 379 81.90 13.67 43.62
C LYS A 379 81.46 12.27 43.19
N GLN A 380 81.38 11.32 44.13
CA GLN A 380 80.92 9.96 43.84
C GLN A 380 79.43 9.90 43.46
N GLU A 381 78.57 10.66 44.15
CA GLU A 381 77.16 10.78 43.77
C GLU A 381 76.98 11.46 42.41
N LYS A 382 77.80 12.48 42.11
CA LYS A 382 77.83 13.16 40.82
C LYS A 382 78.21 12.22 39.67
N GLU A 383 79.20 11.36 39.84
CA GLU A 383 79.58 10.35 38.83
C GLU A 383 78.50 9.27 38.66
N LYS A 384 77.87 8.82 39.75
CA LYS A 384 76.74 7.86 39.69
C LYS A 384 75.52 8.40 38.95
N LEU A 385 75.31 9.71 39.00
CA LEU A 385 74.19 10.37 38.35
C LEU A 385 74.36 10.51 36.83
N GLY A 386 75.51 10.17 36.22
CA GLY A 386 75.83 10.39 34.80
C GLY A 386 74.64 10.24 33.83
N ILE A 387 73.93 11.34 33.57
CA ILE A 387 72.76 11.37 32.70
C ILE A 387 73.26 11.65 31.28
N ASP A 388 73.50 10.59 30.51
CA ASP A 388 73.78 10.70 29.07
C ASP A 388 72.43 10.65 28.32
N PHE A 389 71.67 11.74 28.41
CA PHE A 389 70.31 11.84 27.88
C PHE A 389 70.24 12.90 26.77
N ASN A 390 69.87 12.46 25.56
CA ASN A 390 69.71 13.34 24.41
C ASN A 390 68.26 13.81 24.25
N VAL A 391 68.00 15.07 24.60
CA VAL A 391 66.67 15.70 24.47
C VAL A 391 66.18 15.69 23.03
N THR A 392 67.10 15.85 22.08
CA THR A 392 66.77 15.94 20.65
C THR A 392 66.15 14.64 20.15
N ASP A 393 66.69 13.48 20.56
CA ASP A 393 66.17 12.17 20.15
C ASP A 393 64.76 11.91 20.72
N MET A 394 64.51 12.32 21.98
CA MET A 394 63.19 12.21 22.60
C MET A 394 62.17 13.16 21.93
N GLU A 395 62.58 14.39 21.63
CA GLU A 395 61.75 15.37 20.94
C GLU A 395 61.37 14.90 19.53
N GLU A 396 62.32 14.32 18.79
CA GLU A 396 62.09 13.74 17.47
C GLU A 396 61.10 12.56 17.52
N LYS A 397 61.25 11.65 18.50
CA LYS A 397 60.33 10.52 18.67
C LYS A 397 58.90 10.99 18.94
N PHE A 398 58.70 11.93 19.88
CA PHE A 398 57.38 12.49 20.15
C PHE A 398 56.78 13.23 18.94
N ASN A 399 57.61 13.95 18.17
CA ASN A 399 57.15 14.62 16.95
C ASN A 399 56.68 13.62 15.88
N ASN A 400 57.38 12.50 15.72
CA ASN A 400 57.00 11.44 14.80
C ASN A 400 55.66 10.79 15.21
N ASP A 401 55.46 10.52 16.50
CA ASP A 401 54.20 9.95 17.01
C ASP A 401 53.01 10.92 16.83
N ILE A 402 53.22 12.22 17.09
CA ILE A 402 52.22 13.27 16.83
C ILE A 402 51.86 13.33 15.35
N LYS A 403 52.84 13.27 14.45
CA LYS A 403 52.63 13.36 13.00
C LYS A 403 51.77 12.19 12.48
N VAL A 404 51.97 10.98 13.00
CA VAL A 404 51.14 9.81 12.66
C VAL A 404 49.68 10.04 13.03
N ILE A 405 49.41 10.66 14.19
CA ILE A 405 48.04 10.95 14.65
C ILE A 405 47.42 12.09 13.83
N GLU A 406 48.21 13.11 13.45
CA GLU A 406 47.77 14.18 12.54
C GLU A 406 47.41 13.66 11.15
N GLU A 407 48.16 12.69 10.62
CA GLU A 407 47.83 12.01 9.36
C GLU A 407 46.51 11.22 9.48
N LEU A 408 46.24 10.59 10.63
CA LEU A 408 44.98 9.90 10.89
C LEU A 408 43.79 10.86 11.04
N GLU A 409 43.94 12.03 11.68
CA GLU A 409 42.89 13.06 11.76
C GLU A 409 42.50 13.56 10.36
N ASN A 410 43.49 13.81 9.50
CA ASN A 410 43.27 14.37 8.17
C ASN A 410 42.71 13.36 7.15
N ASN A 411 43.02 12.08 7.33
CA ASN A 411 42.63 11.01 6.41
C ASN A 411 41.44 10.17 6.92
N TYR A 412 40.82 10.54 8.04
CA TYR A 412 39.70 9.77 8.58
C TYR A 412 38.53 9.77 7.59
N ASP A 413 38.29 8.61 6.97
CA ASP A 413 37.12 8.39 6.15
C ASP A 413 36.30 7.21 6.69
N SER A 414 35.03 7.47 7.02
CA SER A 414 34.11 6.48 7.58
C SER A 414 33.63 5.45 6.54
N SER A 415 34.15 5.51 5.31
CA SER A 415 33.78 4.65 4.19
C SER A 415 34.61 3.36 4.11
N GLU A 416 35.77 3.28 4.76
CA GLU A 416 36.60 2.07 4.79
C GLU A 416 36.12 1.09 5.87
N GLU A 417 35.73 -0.11 5.45
CA GLU A 417 35.47 -1.24 6.32
C GLU A 417 36.69 -1.54 7.23
N ASN A 418 36.58 -1.13 8.49
CA ASN A 418 36.95 -1.89 9.68
C ASN A 418 38.40 -2.36 9.94
N ASN A 419 39.43 -1.96 9.17
CA ASN A 419 40.83 -2.32 9.51
C ASN A 419 41.62 -1.21 10.25
N ASN A 420 41.38 0.07 9.94
CA ASN A 420 42.14 1.18 10.53
C ASN A 420 41.77 1.49 12.00
N ILE A 421 40.56 1.14 12.44
CA ILE A 421 40.07 1.42 13.80
C ILE A 421 40.76 0.55 14.86
N LEU A 422 40.99 -0.74 14.57
CA LEU A 422 41.66 -1.65 15.50
C LEU A 422 43.15 -1.32 15.61
N GLN A 423 43.80 -1.01 14.48
CA GLN A 423 45.20 -0.59 14.45
C GLN A 423 45.42 0.75 15.15
N SER A 424 44.55 1.73 14.93
CA SER A 424 44.63 3.04 15.61
C SER A 424 44.42 2.92 17.11
N LYS A 425 43.44 2.13 17.56
CA LYS A 425 43.22 1.87 19.00
C LYS A 425 44.36 1.08 19.64
N GLN A 426 44.97 0.12 18.94
CA GLN A 426 46.14 -0.62 19.43
C GLN A 426 47.36 0.30 19.55
N LYS A 427 47.64 1.11 18.53
CA LYS A 427 48.78 2.04 18.53
C LYS A 427 48.62 3.14 19.60
N LEU A 428 47.40 3.61 19.85
CA LEU A 428 47.12 4.53 20.95
C LEU A 428 47.36 3.89 22.33
N LYS A 429 47.00 2.61 22.48
CA LYS A 429 47.23 1.82 23.71
C LYS A 429 48.70 1.48 23.95
N GLU A 430 49.52 1.47 22.90
CA GLU A 430 50.97 1.32 22.99
C GLU A 430 51.68 2.64 23.36
N LEU A 431 51.01 3.78 23.17
CA LEU A 431 51.54 5.13 23.42
C LEU A 431 51.12 5.72 24.79
N THR A 432 50.04 5.23 25.40
CA THR A 432 49.61 5.57 26.77
C THR A 432 50.08 4.55 27.77
#